data_AF-A0A933E572-F1
#
_entry.id   AF-A0A933E572-F1
#
_cell.length_a   1.000
_cell.length_b   1.000
_cell.length_c   1.000
_cell.angle_alpha   90.00
_cell.angle_beta   90.00
_cell.angle_gamma   90.00
#
_symmetry.space_group_name_H-M   'P 1'
#
loop_
_entity.id
_entity.type
_entity.pdbx_description
1 polymer ?
#
loop_
_entity_poly.entity_id
_entity_poly.type
_entity_poly.pdbx_seq_one_letter_code
_entity_poly.pdbx_strand_id
1 'polypeptide(L)'
;MIRIRYEPTGDTVVARAGETVMERLHALGAPIESACRGNGACGTCVVWVEEGGEQIDPAGEAETALLRRREGVSRARLSCQARVRDGADGTLRVRLPAQRLGRLEADRRARIFRRVYLDHLALTGVTDGARRAVQEALGRAVGEPGGSHAASARAREAAREVRGSIAAALGVGEGSVRLHRSRREAVVALLLGSWSPDAGRIAQDAGRTLPDEILLGPWEDPEIPSIASGARPLRVRVLVPDGRGIVTPDAIRSAIGPRTRCVFLSRADRYLGIVQPVEDLVAACGEVPLIVDTTRAAGRCAPAPWGGLAAQIVGPESVGGPSGVAVVVLGEGRSIVPPWPLDLALARDEELVVPASGFAEALRERWAASEGGVRPLA
;
A
#
# COMPACT_ATOMS: atom_id res chain seq x y z
N MET A 1 -45.88 3.96 -15.55
CA MET A 1 -44.59 3.50 -15.00
C MET A 1 -44.89 2.28 -14.15
N ILE A 2 -44.03 1.28 -14.13
CA ILE A 2 -44.27 0.05 -13.36
C ILE A 2 -43.17 -0.21 -12.34
N ARG A 3 -43.48 -1.00 -11.32
CA ARG A 3 -42.49 -1.57 -10.39
C ARG A 3 -42.14 -2.99 -10.82
N ILE A 4 -40.89 -3.24 -11.16
CA ILE A 4 -40.40 -4.59 -11.45
C ILE A 4 -39.76 -5.15 -10.19
N ARG A 5 -40.29 -6.26 -9.67
CA ARG A 5 -39.75 -7.00 -8.52
C ARG A 5 -39.05 -8.27 -8.98
N TYR A 6 -37.79 -8.45 -8.61
CA TYR A 6 -36.99 -9.62 -8.96
C TYR A 6 -36.95 -10.64 -7.82
N GLU A 7 -37.27 -11.89 -8.12
CA GLU A 7 -37.23 -13.00 -7.18
C GLU A 7 -36.06 -13.94 -7.49
N PRO A 8 -35.41 -14.52 -6.46
CA PRO A 8 -35.69 -14.39 -5.03
C PRO A 8 -34.97 -13.22 -4.32
N THR A 9 -34.30 -12.31 -5.04
CA THR A 9 -33.54 -11.22 -4.37
C THR A 9 -34.43 -10.20 -3.66
N GLY A 10 -35.70 -10.09 -4.04
CA GLY A 10 -36.65 -9.11 -3.51
C GLY A 10 -36.46 -7.69 -4.07
N ASP A 11 -35.54 -7.51 -5.02
CA ASP A 11 -35.17 -6.18 -5.51
C ASP A 11 -36.26 -5.56 -6.36
N THR A 12 -36.56 -4.29 -6.10
CA THR A 12 -37.61 -3.56 -6.81
C THR A 12 -37.03 -2.34 -7.52
N VAL A 13 -37.33 -2.20 -8.82
CA VAL A 13 -36.95 -1.03 -9.63
C VAL A 13 -38.14 -0.46 -10.36
N VAL A 14 -38.10 0.84 -10.58
CA VAL A 14 -39.07 1.52 -11.44
C VAL A 14 -38.63 1.40 -12.89
N ALA A 15 -39.58 1.06 -13.76
CA ALA A 15 -39.39 1.00 -15.21
C ALA A 15 -40.41 1.91 -15.91
N ARG A 16 -39.95 2.60 -16.94
CA ARG A 16 -40.75 3.44 -17.83
C ARG A 16 -41.18 2.65 -19.05
N ALA A 17 -42.24 3.12 -19.71
CA ALA A 17 -42.66 2.55 -20.98
C ALA A 17 -41.50 2.57 -21.99
N GLY A 18 -41.38 1.50 -22.77
CA GLY A 18 -40.28 1.32 -23.71
C GLY A 18 -38.99 0.74 -23.11
N GLU A 19 -38.77 0.76 -21.79
CA GLU A 19 -37.61 0.09 -21.18
C GLU A 19 -37.82 -1.43 -21.13
N THR A 20 -36.72 -2.18 -21.23
CA THR A 20 -36.70 -3.64 -21.15
C THR A 20 -36.40 -4.12 -19.74
N VAL A 21 -36.85 -5.33 -19.41
CA VAL A 21 -36.52 -5.99 -18.14
C VAL A 21 -34.99 -6.12 -17.96
N MET A 22 -34.24 -6.37 -19.05
CA MET A 22 -32.77 -6.48 -19.04
C MET A 22 -32.09 -5.14 -18.70
N GLU A 23 -32.52 -4.03 -19.29
CA GLU A 23 -31.96 -2.70 -18.98
C GLU A 23 -32.10 -2.38 -17.50
N ARG A 24 -33.27 -2.71 -16.92
CA ARG A 24 -33.54 -2.50 -15.50
C ARG A 24 -32.76 -3.46 -14.60
N LEU A 25 -32.52 -4.70 -15.04
CA LEU A 25 -31.63 -5.65 -14.36
C LEU A 25 -30.19 -5.16 -14.36
N HIS A 26 -29.68 -4.65 -15.49
CA HIS A 26 -28.34 -4.10 -15.59
C HIS A 26 -28.16 -2.85 -14.72
N ALA A 27 -29.18 -2.00 -14.62
CA ALA A 27 -29.17 -0.84 -13.72
C ALA A 27 -28.99 -1.22 -12.24
N LEU A 28 -29.43 -2.42 -11.84
CA LEU A 28 -29.18 -2.97 -10.50
C LEU A 28 -27.78 -3.61 -10.36
N GLY A 29 -27.05 -3.76 -11.45
CA GLY A 29 -25.85 -4.59 -11.51
C GLY A 29 -26.14 -6.07 -11.34
N ALA A 30 -27.37 -6.52 -11.61
CA ALA A 30 -27.74 -7.93 -11.56
C ALA A 30 -27.27 -8.65 -12.84
N PRO A 31 -26.41 -9.68 -12.74
CA PRO A 31 -25.89 -10.39 -13.89
C PRO A 31 -26.98 -11.27 -14.52
N ILE A 32 -27.43 -10.89 -15.72
CA ILE A 32 -28.19 -11.74 -16.64
C ILE A 32 -27.30 -12.02 -17.86
N GLU A 33 -27.23 -13.28 -18.31
CA GLU A 33 -26.43 -13.61 -19.49
C GLU A 33 -27.05 -13.00 -20.74
N SER A 34 -26.23 -12.33 -21.53
CA SER A 34 -26.65 -11.71 -22.77
C SER A 34 -25.59 -11.95 -23.85
N ALA A 35 -25.40 -13.22 -24.22
CA ALA A 35 -24.37 -13.61 -25.20
C ALA A 35 -24.48 -12.84 -26.54
N CYS A 36 -25.70 -12.57 -26.99
CA CYS A 36 -26.00 -11.76 -28.18
C CYS A 36 -26.16 -10.25 -27.89
N ARG A 37 -25.83 -9.79 -26.68
CA ARG A 37 -25.94 -8.39 -26.23
C ARG A 37 -27.33 -7.76 -26.36
N GLY A 38 -28.38 -8.57 -26.27
CA GLY A 38 -29.77 -8.10 -26.26
C GLY A 38 -30.52 -8.22 -27.59
N ASN A 39 -29.89 -8.76 -28.64
CA ASN A 39 -30.51 -8.90 -29.97
C ASN A 39 -31.51 -10.06 -30.09
N GLY A 40 -31.94 -10.67 -28.99
CA GLY A 40 -32.93 -11.76 -29.00
C GLY A 40 -32.50 -13.08 -29.64
N ALA A 41 -31.23 -13.24 -30.07
CA ALA A 41 -30.81 -14.38 -30.90
C ALA A 41 -30.28 -15.61 -30.13
N CYS A 42 -29.85 -15.47 -28.87
CA CYS A 42 -29.11 -16.53 -28.15
C CYS A 42 -29.91 -17.30 -27.09
N GLY A 43 -31.07 -16.81 -26.65
CA GLY A 43 -31.88 -17.47 -25.62
C GLY A 43 -31.26 -17.55 -24.20
N THR A 44 -30.17 -16.82 -23.93
CA THR A 44 -29.45 -16.89 -22.64
C THR A 44 -30.03 -15.98 -21.55
N CYS A 45 -30.65 -14.85 -21.94
CA CYS A 45 -31.21 -13.85 -21.02
C CYS A 45 -32.60 -14.20 -20.45
N VAL A 46 -32.87 -15.49 -20.27
CA VAL A 46 -34.19 -16.01 -19.88
C VAL A 46 -34.56 -15.62 -18.44
N VAL A 47 -35.81 -15.22 -18.26
CA VAL A 47 -36.47 -14.94 -16.97
C VAL A 47 -37.88 -15.53 -16.97
N TRP A 48 -38.48 -15.72 -15.80
CA TRP A 48 -39.87 -16.19 -15.68
C TRP A 48 -40.76 -15.09 -15.11
N VAL A 49 -41.83 -14.75 -15.80
CA VAL A 49 -42.82 -13.78 -15.32
C VAL A 49 -43.82 -14.51 -14.43
N GLU A 50 -43.79 -14.22 -13.14
CA GLU A 50 -44.67 -14.85 -12.15
C GLU A 50 -45.97 -14.06 -11.99
N GLU A 51 -45.93 -12.73 -12.09
CA GLU A 51 -47.09 -11.83 -12.01
C GLU A 51 -46.87 -10.59 -12.89
N GLY A 52 -47.95 -9.98 -13.39
CA GLY A 52 -47.89 -8.70 -14.11
C GLY A 52 -47.47 -8.80 -15.58
N GLY A 53 -47.66 -9.96 -16.22
CA GLY A 53 -47.28 -10.17 -17.63
C GLY A 53 -48.00 -9.26 -18.63
N GLU A 54 -49.15 -8.70 -18.24
CA GLU A 54 -49.90 -7.70 -19.01
C GLU A 54 -49.18 -6.34 -19.10
N GLN A 55 -48.22 -6.07 -18.21
CA GLN A 55 -47.44 -4.83 -18.18
C GLN A 55 -46.32 -4.78 -19.23
N ILE A 56 -46.03 -5.92 -19.87
CA ILE A 56 -45.01 -6.05 -20.90
C ILE A 56 -45.61 -6.50 -22.23
N ASP A 57 -44.93 -6.20 -23.33
CA ASP A 57 -45.29 -6.69 -24.67
C ASP A 57 -45.43 -8.22 -24.70
N PRO A 58 -46.28 -8.80 -25.57
CA PRO A 58 -46.40 -10.24 -25.68
C PRO A 58 -45.11 -10.84 -26.27
N ALA A 59 -44.86 -12.13 -26.03
CA ALA A 59 -43.69 -12.79 -26.57
C ALA A 59 -43.74 -12.84 -28.10
N GLY A 60 -42.63 -12.46 -28.76
CA GLY A 60 -42.51 -12.56 -30.21
C GLY A 60 -42.30 -14.00 -30.69
N GLU A 61 -42.46 -14.24 -32.00
CA GLU A 61 -42.29 -15.59 -32.58
C GLU A 61 -40.87 -16.13 -32.40
N ALA A 62 -39.85 -15.30 -32.65
CA ALA A 62 -38.44 -15.66 -32.50
C ALA A 62 -38.08 -15.97 -31.04
N GLU A 63 -38.59 -15.17 -30.10
CA GLU A 63 -38.46 -15.40 -28.66
C GLU A 63 -39.11 -16.74 -28.27
N THR A 64 -40.34 -16.97 -28.72
CA THR A 64 -41.09 -18.19 -28.44
C THR A 64 -40.35 -19.42 -28.96
N ALA A 65 -39.79 -19.35 -30.18
CA ALA A 65 -39.02 -20.42 -30.79
C ALA A 65 -37.78 -20.80 -29.97
N LEU A 66 -37.05 -19.82 -29.45
CA LEU A 66 -35.86 -20.05 -28.62
C LEU A 66 -36.18 -20.63 -27.23
N LEU A 67 -37.35 -20.29 -26.68
CA LEU A 67 -37.75 -20.70 -25.34
C LEU A 67 -38.53 -22.03 -25.31
N ARG A 68 -38.89 -22.62 -26.48
CA ARG A 68 -39.73 -23.84 -26.57
C ARG A 68 -39.29 -25.01 -25.68
N ARG A 69 -37.98 -25.19 -25.50
CA ARG A 69 -37.39 -26.31 -24.74
C ARG A 69 -37.09 -25.95 -23.28
N ARG A 70 -37.46 -24.77 -22.81
CA ARG A 70 -37.22 -24.33 -21.43
C ARG A 70 -38.30 -24.85 -20.50
N GLU A 71 -37.89 -25.17 -19.28
CA GLU A 71 -38.82 -25.43 -18.19
C GLU A 71 -39.68 -24.19 -17.89
N GLY A 72 -40.98 -24.39 -17.65
CA GLY A 72 -41.90 -23.26 -17.40
C GLY A 72 -42.10 -22.34 -18.61
N VAL A 73 -42.03 -22.88 -19.84
CA VAL A 73 -42.10 -22.13 -21.10
C VAL A 73 -43.26 -21.13 -21.19
N SER A 74 -44.42 -21.44 -20.60
CA SER A 74 -45.60 -20.58 -20.59
C SER A 74 -45.39 -19.25 -19.87
N ARG A 75 -44.39 -19.15 -19.00
CA ARG A 75 -44.01 -17.95 -18.25
C ARG A 75 -42.63 -17.42 -18.64
N ALA A 76 -41.91 -18.14 -19.50
CA ALA A 76 -40.55 -17.80 -19.87
C ALA A 76 -40.55 -16.61 -20.84
N ARG A 77 -39.70 -15.63 -20.57
CA ARG A 77 -39.45 -14.47 -21.44
C ARG A 77 -37.94 -14.24 -21.59
N LEU A 78 -37.53 -13.66 -22.70
CA LEU A 78 -36.21 -13.07 -22.87
C LEU A 78 -36.25 -11.68 -22.27
N SER A 79 -35.50 -11.45 -21.18
CA SER A 79 -35.47 -10.14 -20.51
C SER A 79 -35.05 -8.99 -21.42
N CYS A 80 -34.29 -9.27 -22.49
CA CYS A 80 -33.90 -8.28 -23.49
C CYS A 80 -35.00 -7.92 -24.49
N GLN A 81 -36.04 -8.76 -24.61
CA GLN A 81 -37.18 -8.53 -25.49
C GLN A 81 -38.43 -8.10 -24.70
N ALA A 82 -38.55 -8.50 -23.44
CA ALA A 82 -39.65 -8.10 -22.56
C ALA A 82 -39.62 -6.58 -22.29
N ARG A 83 -40.47 -5.84 -22.99
CA ARG A 83 -40.52 -4.37 -22.96
C ARG A 83 -41.78 -3.88 -22.25
N VAL A 84 -41.64 -2.87 -21.39
CA VAL A 84 -42.77 -2.26 -20.69
C VAL A 84 -43.68 -1.55 -21.69
N ARG A 85 -44.99 -1.85 -21.65
CA ARG A 85 -45.99 -1.26 -22.54
C ARG A 85 -46.23 0.22 -22.23
N ASP A 86 -46.67 0.96 -23.24
CA ASP A 86 -47.25 2.28 -23.05
C ASP A 86 -48.54 2.20 -22.22
N GLY A 87 -48.71 3.12 -21.27
CA GLY A 87 -49.85 3.11 -20.35
C GLY A 87 -49.78 2.05 -19.23
N ALA A 88 -48.70 1.28 -19.14
CA ALA A 88 -48.51 0.32 -18.06
C ALA A 88 -48.42 1.01 -16.69
N ASP A 89 -49.27 0.57 -15.76
CA ASP A 89 -49.34 1.03 -14.37
C ASP A 89 -49.62 -0.18 -13.47
N GLY A 90 -48.63 -0.57 -12.67
CA GLY A 90 -48.71 -1.81 -11.90
C GLY A 90 -47.35 -2.37 -11.47
N THR A 91 -47.37 -3.64 -11.08
CA THR A 91 -46.17 -4.37 -10.62
C THR A 91 -45.94 -5.59 -11.50
N LEU A 92 -44.70 -5.79 -11.93
CA LEU A 92 -44.23 -6.97 -12.68
C LEU A 92 -43.33 -7.80 -11.77
N ARG A 93 -43.66 -9.06 -11.51
CA ARG A 93 -42.82 -9.96 -10.71
C ARG A 93 -42.08 -10.92 -11.62
N VAL A 94 -40.76 -10.90 -11.54
CA VAL A 94 -39.87 -11.66 -12.43
C VAL A 94 -38.95 -12.55 -11.60
N ARG A 95 -38.98 -13.86 -11.83
CA ARG A 95 -38.05 -14.81 -11.24
C ARG A 95 -36.80 -14.97 -12.10
N LEU A 96 -35.64 -14.90 -11.45
CA LEU A 96 -34.33 -15.10 -12.05
C LEU A 96 -33.92 -16.60 -12.01
N PRO A 97 -33.08 -17.06 -12.95
CA PRO A 97 -32.57 -18.45 -12.96
C PRO A 97 -31.75 -18.77 -11.70
N ALA A 98 -32.07 -19.90 -11.06
CA ALA A 98 -31.51 -20.32 -9.77
C ALA A 98 -29.97 -20.45 -9.76
N GLN A 99 -29.37 -20.89 -10.88
CA GLN A 99 -27.93 -21.07 -11.06
C GLN A 99 -27.11 -19.77 -10.97
N ARG A 100 -27.75 -18.62 -10.80
CA ARG A 100 -27.11 -17.28 -10.87
C ARG A 100 -27.25 -16.45 -9.59
N LEU A 101 -27.96 -16.96 -8.58
CA LEU A 101 -28.13 -16.30 -7.28
C LEU A 101 -26.86 -16.29 -6.42
N GLY A 102 -26.05 -17.35 -6.50
CA GLY A 102 -24.80 -17.43 -5.74
C GLY A 102 -23.80 -16.30 -6.06
N ARG A 103 -23.85 -15.74 -7.28
CA ARG A 103 -23.01 -14.60 -7.69
C ARG A 103 -23.60 -13.26 -7.25
N LEU A 104 -24.93 -13.12 -7.26
CA LEU A 104 -25.67 -11.95 -6.79
C LEU A 104 -25.56 -11.75 -5.28
N GLU A 105 -25.70 -12.83 -4.50
CA GLU A 105 -25.53 -12.79 -3.05
C GLU A 105 -24.07 -12.54 -2.65
N ALA A 106 -23.11 -13.09 -3.40
CA ALA A 106 -21.69 -12.81 -3.20
C ALA A 106 -21.33 -11.36 -3.56
N ASP A 107 -21.85 -10.81 -4.67
CA ASP A 107 -21.58 -9.42 -5.07
C ASP A 107 -22.34 -8.42 -4.17
N ARG A 108 -23.55 -8.75 -3.69
CA ARG A 108 -24.25 -7.96 -2.66
C ARG A 108 -23.53 -7.97 -1.33
N ARG A 109 -23.08 -9.14 -0.84
CA ARG A 109 -22.23 -9.19 0.35
C ARG A 109 -20.96 -8.38 0.13
N ALA A 110 -20.33 -8.46 -1.04
CA ALA A 110 -19.15 -7.65 -1.35
C ALA A 110 -19.45 -6.13 -1.41
N ARG A 111 -20.64 -5.71 -1.87
CA ARG A 111 -21.07 -4.30 -1.93
C ARG A 111 -21.55 -3.74 -0.60
N ILE A 112 -22.33 -4.50 0.17
CA ILE A 112 -22.80 -4.14 1.53
C ILE A 112 -21.61 -4.15 2.50
N PHE A 113 -20.65 -5.05 2.31
CA PHE A 113 -19.36 -5.04 3.01
C PHE A 113 -18.25 -4.43 2.14
N ARG A 114 -18.51 -3.32 1.43
CA ARG A 114 -17.42 -2.53 0.86
C ARG A 114 -16.63 -1.97 2.05
N ARG A 115 -15.63 -2.72 2.50
CA ARG A 115 -14.79 -2.37 3.64
C ARG A 115 -14.08 -1.07 3.30
N VAL A 116 -14.51 0.01 3.94
CA VAL A 116 -13.79 1.29 3.89
C VAL A 116 -12.61 1.13 4.84
N TYR A 117 -11.40 1.11 4.30
CA TYR A 117 -10.17 1.01 5.09
C TYR A 117 -9.74 2.41 5.51
N LEU A 118 -9.90 2.75 6.79
CA LEU A 118 -9.56 4.07 7.35
C LEU A 118 -8.34 4.03 8.27
N ASP A 119 -7.52 2.98 8.16
CA ASP A 119 -6.32 2.79 8.98
C ASP A 119 -5.02 2.94 8.16
N HIS A 120 -5.06 3.86 7.18
CA HIS A 120 -3.90 4.14 6.31
C HIS A 120 -2.68 4.61 7.11
N LEU A 121 -2.87 5.25 8.27
CA LEU A 121 -1.75 5.60 9.16
C LEU A 121 -0.96 4.36 9.60
N ALA A 122 -1.61 3.23 9.88
CA ALA A 122 -0.96 1.99 10.28
C ALA A 122 -0.35 1.21 9.10
N LEU A 123 -1.04 1.11 7.96
CA LEU A 123 -0.47 0.52 6.75
C LEU A 123 -1.30 0.89 5.53
N THR A 124 -0.68 1.53 4.54
CA THR A 124 -1.35 1.74 3.27
C THR A 124 -1.27 0.48 2.43
N GLY A 125 -2.39 0.06 1.83
CA GLY A 125 -2.41 -1.05 0.90
C GLY A 125 -1.47 -0.84 -0.29
N VAL A 126 -0.93 -1.96 -0.79
CA VAL A 126 0.00 -1.97 -1.92
C VAL A 126 -0.65 -1.37 -3.16
N THR A 127 0.02 -0.43 -3.83
CA THR A 127 -0.48 0.19 -5.06
C THR A 127 -0.50 -0.78 -6.22
N ASP A 128 -1.30 -0.49 -7.26
CA ASP A 128 -1.37 -1.37 -8.42
C ASP A 128 -0.08 -1.38 -9.23
N GLY A 129 0.65 -0.25 -9.30
CA GLY A 129 2.00 -0.22 -9.87
C GLY A 129 2.96 -1.10 -9.08
N ALA A 130 2.99 -0.94 -7.75
CA ALA A 130 3.83 -1.77 -6.89
C ALA A 130 3.53 -3.27 -7.04
N ARG A 131 2.25 -3.66 -7.16
CA ARG A 131 1.85 -5.06 -7.43
C ARG A 131 2.40 -5.57 -8.76
N ARG A 132 2.29 -4.79 -9.85
CA ARG A 132 2.83 -5.17 -11.16
C ARG A 132 4.35 -5.31 -11.12
N ALA A 133 5.03 -4.35 -10.49
CA ALA A 133 6.50 -4.38 -10.34
C ALA A 133 6.97 -5.62 -9.55
N VAL A 134 6.26 -6.00 -8.48
CA VAL A 134 6.53 -7.26 -7.76
C VAL A 134 6.33 -8.48 -8.67
N GLN A 135 5.23 -8.54 -9.42
CA GLN A 135 4.94 -9.65 -10.32
C GLN A 135 6.01 -9.81 -11.41
N GLU A 136 6.47 -8.72 -11.99
CA GLU A 136 7.55 -8.72 -12.99
C GLU A 136 8.89 -9.14 -12.37
N ALA A 137 9.19 -8.67 -11.15
CA ALA A 137 10.44 -8.98 -10.46
C ALA A 137 10.56 -10.46 -10.08
N LEU A 138 9.45 -11.16 -9.81
CA LEU A 138 9.46 -12.60 -9.51
C LEU A 138 10.14 -13.43 -10.61
N GLY A 139 9.99 -13.05 -11.88
CA GLY A 139 10.64 -13.74 -13.00
C GLY A 139 12.10 -13.37 -13.21
N ARG A 140 12.54 -12.22 -12.67
CA ARG A 140 13.90 -11.67 -12.86
C ARG A 140 14.84 -11.98 -11.68
N ALA A 141 14.29 -12.08 -10.48
CA ALA A 141 15.02 -12.38 -9.24
C ALA A 141 15.34 -13.87 -9.11
N VAL A 142 15.87 -14.49 -10.18
CA VAL A 142 16.23 -15.90 -10.22
C VAL A 142 17.75 -16.00 -10.16
N GLY A 143 18.27 -16.59 -9.08
CA GLY A 143 19.69 -16.87 -8.90
C GLY A 143 20.10 -16.89 -7.43
N GLU A 144 21.04 -17.75 -7.07
CA GLU A 144 21.57 -17.80 -5.71
C GLU A 144 22.35 -16.51 -5.39
N PRO A 145 22.04 -15.80 -4.31
CA PRO A 145 22.80 -14.62 -3.87
C PRO A 145 24.29 -14.96 -3.70
N GLY A 146 25.18 -14.12 -4.24
CA GLY A 146 26.64 -14.36 -4.18
C GLY A 146 27.17 -15.49 -5.09
N GLY A 147 26.31 -16.20 -5.83
CA GLY A 147 26.73 -17.22 -6.78
C GLY A 147 27.52 -16.66 -7.98
N SER A 148 28.34 -17.51 -8.60
CA SER A 148 29.18 -17.15 -9.76
C SER A 148 28.48 -17.34 -11.11
N HIS A 149 27.35 -18.05 -11.15
CA HIS A 149 26.66 -18.42 -12.39
C HIS A 149 25.86 -17.26 -13.00
N ALA A 150 25.46 -17.40 -14.27
CA ALA A 150 24.78 -16.35 -15.03
C ALA A 150 23.49 -15.84 -14.37
N ALA A 151 22.69 -16.72 -13.77
CA ALA A 151 21.49 -16.31 -13.02
C ALA A 151 21.83 -15.40 -11.81
N SER A 152 22.87 -15.69 -11.03
CA SER A 152 23.33 -14.80 -9.95
C SER A 152 23.93 -13.48 -10.47
N ALA A 153 24.54 -13.48 -11.65
CA ALA A 153 24.97 -12.22 -12.30
C ALA A 153 23.77 -11.33 -12.64
N ARG A 154 22.68 -11.91 -13.18
CA ARG A 154 21.41 -11.20 -13.45
C ARG A 154 20.74 -10.72 -12.17
N ALA A 155 20.73 -11.52 -11.10
CA ALA A 155 20.19 -11.11 -9.80
C ALA A 155 20.95 -9.89 -9.24
N ARG A 156 22.29 -9.87 -9.35
CA ARG A 156 23.13 -8.72 -8.96
C ARG A 156 22.91 -7.48 -9.83
N GLU A 157 22.59 -7.66 -11.10
CA GLU A 157 22.21 -6.57 -11.99
C GLU A 157 20.85 -6.00 -11.59
N ALA A 158 19.84 -6.85 -11.41
CA ALA A 158 18.51 -6.44 -10.95
C ALA A 158 18.55 -5.72 -9.58
N ALA A 159 19.39 -6.20 -8.66
CA ALA A 159 19.64 -5.56 -7.36
C ALA A 159 20.24 -4.14 -7.51
N ARG A 160 21.18 -3.96 -8.44
CA ARG A 160 21.75 -2.64 -8.75
C ARG A 160 20.71 -1.72 -9.38
N GLU A 161 19.96 -2.22 -10.36
CA GLU A 161 18.90 -1.47 -11.05
C GLU A 161 17.82 -0.98 -10.08
N VAL A 162 17.33 -1.85 -9.20
CA VAL A 162 16.28 -1.46 -8.25
C VAL A 162 16.80 -0.45 -7.22
N ARG A 163 18.04 -0.61 -6.75
CA ARG A 163 18.67 0.37 -5.86
C ARG A 163 18.85 1.72 -6.55
N GLY A 164 19.24 1.73 -7.83
CA GLY A 164 19.30 2.93 -8.67
C GLY A 164 17.93 3.59 -8.84
N SER A 165 16.88 2.80 -9.08
CA SER A 165 15.49 3.29 -9.19
C SER A 165 15.02 3.96 -7.89
N ILE A 166 15.32 3.37 -6.74
CA ILE A 166 15.02 3.94 -5.42
C ILE A 166 15.80 5.24 -5.20
N ALA A 167 17.10 5.23 -5.49
CA ALA A 167 17.95 6.41 -5.33
C ALA A 167 17.44 7.59 -6.19
N ALA A 168 17.09 7.31 -7.45
CA ALA A 168 16.49 8.28 -8.35
C ALA A 168 15.14 8.80 -7.85
N ALA A 169 14.26 7.92 -7.35
CA ALA A 169 12.96 8.31 -6.80
C ALA A 169 13.09 9.22 -5.56
N LEU A 170 14.13 9.01 -4.75
CA LEU A 170 14.41 9.79 -3.55
C LEU A 170 15.24 11.06 -3.84
N GLY A 171 15.84 11.19 -5.03
CA GLY A 171 16.72 12.30 -5.40
C GLY A 171 18.09 12.24 -4.71
N VAL A 172 18.61 11.03 -4.44
CA VAL A 172 19.88 10.81 -3.74
C VAL A 172 20.85 9.95 -4.58
N GLY A 173 22.13 9.97 -4.24
CA GLY A 173 23.14 9.15 -4.92
C GLY A 173 22.99 7.66 -4.57
N GLU A 174 23.16 6.76 -5.55
CA GLU A 174 23.00 5.30 -5.34
C GLU A 174 23.86 4.75 -4.20
N GLY A 175 25.07 5.29 -4.04
CA GLY A 175 26.02 4.90 -2.99
C GLY A 175 25.54 5.18 -1.56
N SER A 176 24.52 6.04 -1.39
CA SER A 176 23.91 6.35 -0.09
C SER A 176 22.82 5.38 0.34
N VAL A 177 22.27 4.60 -0.60
CA VAL A 177 21.11 3.72 -0.37
C VAL A 177 21.56 2.36 0.17
N ARG A 178 20.93 1.89 1.25
CA ARG A 178 21.06 0.53 1.78
C ARG A 178 19.68 -0.11 1.88
N LEU A 179 19.57 -1.34 1.42
CA LEU A 179 18.33 -2.11 1.50
C LEU A 179 18.34 -2.97 2.77
N HIS A 180 17.19 -3.07 3.42
CA HIS A 180 16.95 -3.91 4.60
C HIS A 180 15.63 -4.68 4.40
N ARG A 181 15.44 -5.84 5.04
CA ARG A 181 14.18 -6.61 4.98
C ARG A 181 13.05 -5.92 5.73
N SER A 182 13.37 -5.03 6.67
CA SER A 182 12.37 -4.33 7.48
C SER A 182 12.91 -3.06 8.12
N ARG A 183 12.00 -2.16 8.52
CA ARG A 183 12.31 -1.02 9.39
C ARG A 183 13.07 -1.45 10.65
N ARG A 184 12.67 -2.56 11.28
CA ARG A 184 13.31 -3.08 12.49
C ARG A 184 14.77 -3.45 12.26
N GLU A 185 15.09 -4.11 11.16
CA GLU A 185 16.48 -4.44 10.80
C GLU A 185 17.30 -3.18 10.55
N ALA A 186 16.73 -2.18 9.86
CA ALA A 186 17.37 -0.88 9.68
C ALA A 186 17.66 -0.20 11.03
N VAL A 187 16.69 -0.14 11.95
CA VAL A 187 16.88 0.43 13.29
C VAL A 187 17.98 -0.29 14.06
N VAL A 188 18.00 -1.63 14.04
CA VAL A 188 19.06 -2.43 14.67
C VAL A 188 20.44 -2.08 14.09
N ALA A 189 20.56 -2.02 12.76
CA ALA A 189 21.80 -1.67 12.09
C ALA A 189 22.26 -0.26 12.50
N LEU A 190 21.35 0.72 12.51
CA LEU A 190 21.63 2.12 12.81
C LEU A 190 22.00 2.35 14.28
N LEU A 191 21.29 1.74 15.23
CA LEU A 191 21.54 2.00 16.66
C LEU A 191 22.77 1.26 17.17
N LEU A 192 22.90 -0.02 16.81
CA LEU A 192 23.94 -0.89 17.34
C LEU A 192 25.19 -0.94 16.45
N GLY A 193 25.07 -0.60 15.17
CA GLY A 193 26.18 -0.60 14.22
C GLY A 193 27.19 0.51 14.48
N SER A 194 28.39 0.33 13.93
CA SER A 194 29.46 1.31 13.95
C SER A 194 29.30 2.27 12.77
N TRP A 195 29.47 3.55 13.06
CA TRP A 195 29.39 4.63 12.09
C TRP A 195 30.78 5.17 11.84
N SER A 196 31.15 5.36 10.58
CA SER A 196 32.36 6.10 10.26
C SER A 196 32.11 7.07 9.11
N PRO A 197 32.65 8.30 9.19
CA PRO A 197 32.73 9.21 8.05
C PRO A 197 33.72 8.74 6.98
N ASP A 198 34.42 7.62 7.19
CA ASP A 198 35.32 7.01 6.20
C ASP A 198 35.26 5.47 6.31
N ALA A 199 34.82 4.80 5.24
CA ALA A 199 34.71 3.34 5.20
C ALA A 199 36.05 2.62 5.48
N GLY A 200 37.18 3.27 5.21
CA GLY A 200 38.53 2.75 5.49
C GLY A 200 38.97 2.85 6.96
N ARG A 201 38.29 3.65 7.78
CA ARG A 201 38.64 3.90 9.19
C ARG A 201 37.93 2.99 10.19
N ILE A 202 36.99 2.16 9.75
CA ILE A 202 36.21 1.29 10.64
C ILE A 202 37.10 0.28 11.38
N ALA A 203 38.19 -0.16 10.76
CA ALA A 203 39.20 -1.01 11.40
C ALA A 203 40.08 -0.26 12.42
N GLN A 204 40.20 1.07 12.32
CA GLN A 204 41.00 1.90 13.25
C GLN A 204 40.18 2.36 14.47
N ASP A 205 38.86 2.45 14.36
CA ASP A 205 37.96 2.70 15.50
C ASP A 205 37.69 1.42 16.34
N ALA A 206 38.19 0.27 15.89
CA ALA A 206 38.16 -0.99 16.63
C ALA A 206 39.02 -0.89 17.91
N GLY A 207 38.40 -0.38 18.98
CA GLY A 207 39.05 -0.18 20.28
C GLY A 207 38.65 1.11 20.99
N ARG A 208 37.96 2.05 20.32
CA ARG A 208 37.41 3.25 20.98
C ARG A 208 36.11 2.90 21.69
N THR A 209 35.97 3.33 22.95
CA THR A 209 34.69 3.30 23.65
C THR A 209 33.73 4.26 22.95
N LEU A 210 32.74 3.73 22.25
CA LEU A 210 31.70 4.56 21.63
C LEU A 210 30.80 5.15 22.72
N PRO A 211 30.24 6.35 22.50
CA PRO A 211 29.17 6.86 23.35
C PRO A 211 28.01 5.85 23.42
N ASP A 212 27.36 5.78 24.58
CA ASP A 212 26.43 4.71 24.95
C ASP A 212 25.01 5.22 25.26
N GLU A 213 24.68 6.48 24.94
CA GLU A 213 23.36 7.04 25.13
C GLU A 213 22.68 7.41 23.81
N ILE A 214 21.43 6.99 23.62
CA ILE A 214 20.53 7.43 22.56
C ILE A 214 19.56 8.46 23.15
N LEU A 215 19.46 9.62 22.51
CA LEU A 215 18.35 10.55 22.73
C LEU A 215 17.20 10.16 21.81
N LEU A 216 16.11 9.69 22.38
CA LEU A 216 14.98 9.14 21.65
C LEU A 216 13.83 10.15 21.57
N GLY A 217 13.22 10.27 20.39
CA GLY A 217 11.98 11.01 20.23
C GLY A 217 10.87 10.51 21.16
N PRO A 218 9.93 11.37 21.56
CA PRO A 218 8.85 10.99 22.50
C PRO A 218 7.82 10.04 21.92
N TRP A 219 7.76 9.89 20.59
CA TRP A 219 6.71 9.13 19.89
C TRP A 219 7.23 7.87 19.20
N GLU A 220 8.42 7.40 19.59
CA GLU A 220 9.01 6.22 19.02
C GLU A 220 8.33 4.92 19.48
N ASP A 221 8.41 3.91 18.61
CA ASP A 221 7.85 2.60 18.91
C ASP A 221 8.60 1.94 20.10
N PRO A 222 7.90 1.27 21.03
CA PRO A 222 8.52 0.54 22.14
C PRO A 222 9.56 -0.51 21.72
N GLU A 223 9.57 -0.93 20.46
CA GLU A 223 10.64 -1.78 19.92
C GLU A 223 12.03 -1.14 20.03
N ILE A 224 12.13 0.20 19.97
CA ILE A 224 13.41 0.89 19.96
C ILE A 224 14.12 0.80 21.33
N PRO A 225 13.46 1.12 22.47
CA PRO A 225 14.01 0.82 23.78
C PRO A 225 14.39 -0.66 23.98
N SER A 226 13.58 -1.59 23.45
CA SER A 226 13.87 -3.03 23.51
C SER A 226 15.18 -3.38 22.78
N ILE A 227 15.36 -2.88 21.55
CA ILE A 227 16.59 -3.04 20.75
C ILE A 227 17.79 -2.45 21.48
N ALA A 228 17.65 -1.24 22.04
CA ALA A 228 18.72 -0.56 22.76
C ALA A 228 19.16 -1.30 24.04
N SER A 229 18.25 -2.03 24.70
CA SER A 229 18.55 -2.80 25.91
C SER A 229 19.23 -4.16 25.67
N GLY A 230 19.49 -4.52 24.40
CA GLY A 230 20.04 -5.82 24.00
C GLY A 230 21.53 -6.03 24.33
N ALA A 231 22.21 -6.84 23.50
CA ALA A 231 23.57 -7.36 23.76
C ALA A 231 24.67 -6.31 24.00
N ARG A 232 24.46 -5.06 23.60
CA ARG A 232 25.24 -3.89 24.03
C ARG A 232 24.25 -2.86 24.60
N PRO A 233 24.08 -2.79 25.94
CA PRO A 233 23.05 -1.93 26.51
C PRO A 233 23.38 -0.46 26.26
N LEU A 234 22.59 0.16 25.38
CA LEU A 234 22.55 1.60 25.18
C LEU A 234 21.57 2.20 26.17
N ARG A 235 21.97 3.28 26.85
CA ARG A 235 21.07 4.11 27.65
C ARG A 235 20.10 4.81 26.71
N VAL A 236 18.82 4.76 27.03
CA VAL A 236 17.80 5.48 26.27
C VAL A 236 17.28 6.61 27.15
N ARG A 237 17.41 7.85 26.68
CA ARG A 237 16.79 9.01 27.29
C ARG A 237 15.77 9.58 26.31
N VAL A 238 14.50 9.58 26.71
CA VAL A 238 13.43 10.13 25.90
C VAL A 238 13.43 11.66 26.02
N LEU A 239 13.40 12.36 24.89
CA LEU A 239 13.31 13.81 24.81
C LEU A 239 11.91 14.27 25.23
N VAL A 240 11.85 15.39 25.96
CA VAL A 240 10.59 15.98 26.39
C VAL A 240 10.11 16.98 25.32
N PRO A 241 8.93 16.78 24.72
CA PRO A 241 8.38 17.72 23.75
C PRO A 241 7.71 18.94 24.42
N ASP A 242 7.39 19.94 23.61
CA ASP A 242 6.52 21.06 24.00
C ASP A 242 5.05 20.61 24.17
N GLY A 243 4.16 21.56 24.52
CA GLY A 243 2.73 21.30 24.70
C GLY A 243 1.99 20.85 23.42
N ARG A 244 2.63 20.90 22.25
CA ARG A 244 2.10 20.41 20.97
C ARG A 244 2.70 19.06 20.57
N GLY A 245 3.56 18.47 21.41
CA GLY A 245 4.25 17.23 21.10
C GLY A 245 5.46 17.40 20.17
N ILE A 246 5.94 18.64 19.96
CA ILE A 246 7.09 18.95 19.12
C ILE A 246 8.36 18.96 19.96
N VAL A 247 9.39 18.25 19.51
CA VAL A 247 10.74 18.35 20.06
C VAL A 247 11.34 19.67 19.62
N THR A 248 11.76 20.51 20.57
CA THR A 248 12.35 21.81 20.26
C THR A 248 13.88 21.70 20.08
N PRO A 249 14.50 22.59 19.30
CA PRO A 249 15.96 22.71 19.22
C PRO A 249 16.64 22.85 20.59
N ASP A 250 16.03 23.58 21.52
CA ASP A 250 16.56 23.74 22.89
C ASP A 250 16.50 22.46 23.71
N ALA A 251 15.46 21.64 23.54
CA ALA A 251 15.36 20.34 24.18
C ALA A 251 16.49 19.40 23.72
N ILE A 252 16.83 19.43 22.42
CA ILE A 252 17.98 18.68 21.88
C ILE A 252 19.30 19.21 22.46
N ARG A 253 19.56 20.52 22.37
CA ARG A 253 20.81 21.13 22.85
C ARG A 253 21.05 20.88 24.33
N SER A 254 20.01 20.97 25.14
CA SER A 254 20.08 20.74 26.59
C SER A 254 20.25 19.27 26.93
N ALA A 255 19.82 18.36 26.06
CA ALA A 255 19.96 16.93 26.27
C ALA A 255 21.34 16.43 25.82
N ILE A 256 21.88 16.91 24.70
CA ILE A 256 23.17 16.44 24.16
C ILE A 256 24.30 16.56 25.21
N GLY A 257 25.07 15.48 25.36
CA GLY A 257 26.22 15.43 26.24
C GLY A 257 27.32 14.49 25.71
N PRO A 258 28.41 14.31 26.46
CA PRO A 258 29.59 13.54 26.02
C PRO A 258 29.30 12.04 25.79
N ARG A 259 28.17 11.54 26.32
CA ARG A 259 27.71 10.14 26.14
C ARG A 259 26.75 9.98 24.98
N THR A 260 26.28 11.08 24.40
CA THR A 260 25.27 11.03 23.34
C THR A 260 25.88 10.45 22.07
N ARG A 261 25.39 9.27 21.70
CA ARG A 261 25.76 8.54 20.50
C ARG A 261 25.05 9.09 19.27
N CYS A 262 23.75 9.30 19.41
CA CYS A 262 22.89 9.83 18.36
C CYS A 262 21.58 10.34 18.95
N VAL A 263 20.89 11.14 18.15
CA VAL A 263 19.49 11.48 18.31
C VAL A 263 18.70 10.63 17.31
N PHE A 264 17.66 9.93 17.75
CA PHE A 264 16.78 9.15 16.90
C PHE A 264 15.33 9.62 17.09
N LEU A 265 14.64 9.96 16.00
CA LEU A 265 13.21 10.29 16.04
C LEU A 265 12.50 9.96 14.72
N SER A 266 11.20 9.76 14.77
CA SER A 266 10.32 9.65 13.62
C SER A 266 9.90 11.06 13.17
N ARG A 267 9.95 11.34 11.87
CA ARG A 267 9.51 12.63 11.29
C ARG A 267 8.02 12.87 11.54
N ALA A 268 7.20 11.82 11.46
CA ALA A 268 5.78 11.87 11.77
C ALA A 268 5.43 10.74 12.72
N ASP A 269 4.68 11.04 13.79
CA ASP A 269 4.22 9.99 14.69
C ASP A 269 3.05 9.18 14.09
N ARG A 270 2.91 7.94 14.55
CA ARG A 270 1.97 6.97 13.99
C ARG A 270 0.56 7.05 14.56
N TYR A 271 0.34 7.83 15.63
CA TYR A 271 -0.92 7.91 16.36
C TYR A 271 -1.66 9.21 16.08
N LEU A 272 -0.98 10.34 16.27
CA LEU A 272 -1.55 11.69 16.18
C LEU A 272 -1.17 12.39 14.87
N GLY A 273 -0.13 11.92 14.17
CA GLY A 273 0.36 12.54 12.94
C GLY A 273 1.13 13.84 13.17
N ILE A 274 1.68 14.05 14.36
CA ILE A 274 2.57 15.15 14.74
C ILE A 274 3.85 15.05 13.92
N VAL A 275 4.19 16.14 13.24
CA VAL A 275 5.30 16.24 12.29
C VAL A 275 6.45 17.05 12.90
N GLN A 276 7.58 16.40 13.19
CA GLN A 276 8.75 16.97 13.91
C GLN A 276 9.64 17.83 12.98
N PRO A 277 9.97 19.09 13.27
CA PRO A 277 10.64 20.03 12.34
C PRO A 277 12.12 19.69 12.10
N VAL A 278 12.39 18.64 11.31
CA VAL A 278 13.73 18.04 11.13
C VAL A 278 14.78 19.05 10.71
N GLU A 279 14.43 20.02 9.86
CA GLU A 279 15.32 21.08 9.40
C GLU A 279 15.93 21.86 10.58
N ASP A 280 15.11 22.22 11.57
CA ASP A 280 15.55 22.93 12.78
C ASP A 280 16.34 22.02 13.72
N LEU A 281 15.99 20.72 13.76
CA LEU A 281 16.64 19.72 14.61
C LEU A 281 18.04 19.34 14.12
N VAL A 282 18.26 19.32 12.80
CA VAL A 282 19.59 19.12 12.20
C VAL A 282 20.57 20.15 12.74
N ALA A 283 20.20 21.44 12.74
CA ALA A 283 21.05 22.50 13.26
C ALA A 283 21.29 22.36 14.77
N ALA A 284 20.29 21.89 15.53
CA ALA A 284 20.39 21.70 16.98
C ALA A 284 21.32 20.54 17.38
N CYS A 285 21.42 19.51 16.56
CA CYS A 285 22.26 18.33 16.83
C CYS A 285 23.76 18.59 16.68
N GLY A 286 24.17 19.59 15.87
CA GLY A 286 25.57 19.87 15.62
C GLY A 286 26.31 18.67 15.04
N GLU A 287 27.37 18.21 15.71
CA GLU A 287 28.14 17.02 15.30
C GLU A 287 27.48 15.69 15.70
N VAL A 288 26.50 15.71 16.61
CA VAL A 288 25.81 14.50 17.04
C VAL A 288 24.98 13.95 15.89
N PRO A 289 25.13 12.66 15.52
CA PRO A 289 24.34 12.04 14.46
C PRO A 289 22.83 12.14 14.72
N LEU A 290 22.10 12.77 13.81
CA LEU A 290 20.63 12.75 13.77
C LEU A 290 20.14 11.67 12.81
N ILE A 291 19.36 10.72 13.31
CA ILE A 291 18.73 9.66 12.54
C ILE A 291 17.23 9.91 12.53
N VAL A 292 16.64 9.96 11.33
CA VAL A 292 15.22 10.25 11.18
C VAL A 292 14.49 9.08 10.53
N ASP A 293 13.45 8.59 11.17
CA ASP A 293 12.53 7.63 10.55
C ASP A 293 11.39 8.37 9.84
N THR A 294 11.35 8.27 8.51
CA THR A 294 10.31 8.88 7.67
C THR A 294 9.26 7.90 7.17
N THR A 295 9.27 6.66 7.65
CA THR A 295 8.35 5.59 7.23
C THR A 295 6.88 6.00 7.28
N ARG A 296 6.49 6.83 8.25
CA ARG A 296 5.11 7.34 8.39
C ARG A 296 4.84 8.65 7.65
N ALA A 297 5.89 9.40 7.35
CA ALA A 297 5.84 10.71 6.69
C ALA A 297 5.96 10.62 5.16
N ALA A 298 6.60 9.57 4.64
CA ALA A 298 6.88 9.36 3.22
C ALA A 298 5.61 9.43 2.37
N GLY A 299 5.65 10.24 1.31
CA GLY A 299 4.49 10.44 0.42
C GLY A 299 3.29 11.16 1.07
N ARG A 300 3.43 11.71 2.28
CA ARG A 300 2.36 12.46 3.00
C ARG A 300 2.80 13.85 3.41
N CYS A 301 4.05 13.98 3.81
CA CYS A 301 4.70 15.23 4.14
C CYS A 301 5.71 15.58 3.04
N ALA A 302 6.10 16.86 2.98
CA ALA A 302 7.28 17.24 2.22
C ALA A 302 8.48 16.39 2.67
N PRO A 303 9.35 15.96 1.74
CA PRO A 303 10.56 15.22 2.08
C PRO A 303 11.38 15.93 3.15
N ALA A 304 11.88 15.18 4.14
CA ALA A 304 12.87 15.70 5.07
C ALA A 304 14.15 16.06 4.31
N PRO A 305 14.96 17.02 4.79
CA PRO A 305 16.22 17.37 4.16
C PRO A 305 17.16 16.18 4.22
N TRP A 306 17.72 15.77 3.07
CA TRP A 306 18.79 14.78 3.04
C TRP A 306 20.08 15.31 3.68
N GLY A 307 20.32 16.62 3.56
CA GLY A 307 21.49 17.29 4.10
C GLY A 307 21.48 17.38 5.62
N GLY A 308 22.63 17.08 6.25
CA GLY A 308 22.84 17.18 7.70
C GLY A 308 22.32 16.00 8.52
N LEU A 309 21.57 15.07 7.92
CA LEU A 309 21.20 13.81 8.57
C LEU A 309 22.34 12.80 8.54
N ALA A 310 22.46 12.01 9.61
CA ALA A 310 23.36 10.87 9.62
C ALA A 310 22.76 9.70 8.84
N ALA A 311 21.46 9.48 8.99
CA ALA A 311 20.70 8.57 8.16
C ALA A 311 19.20 8.89 8.20
N GLN A 312 18.50 8.43 7.18
CA GLN A 312 17.05 8.49 7.08
C GLN A 312 16.48 7.12 6.72
N ILE A 313 15.47 6.66 7.45
CA ILE A 313 14.74 5.43 7.14
C ILE A 313 13.51 5.77 6.31
N VAL A 314 13.29 5.05 5.22
CA VAL A 314 12.10 5.13 4.37
C VAL A 314 11.51 3.73 4.23
N GLY A 315 10.30 3.53 4.74
CA GLY A 315 9.57 2.27 4.68
C GLY A 315 8.33 2.32 3.76
N PRO A 316 7.81 1.15 3.35
CA PRO A 316 6.67 1.02 2.43
C PRO A 316 5.32 1.49 2.99
N GLU A 317 5.20 1.65 4.31
CA GLU A 317 3.93 1.70 5.04
C GLU A 317 3.03 2.87 4.65
N SER A 318 3.61 4.02 4.32
CA SER A 318 2.86 5.23 3.93
C SER A 318 2.72 5.38 2.41
N VAL A 319 3.70 4.89 1.66
CA VAL A 319 3.74 5.00 0.18
C VAL A 319 3.00 3.88 -0.54
N GLY A 320 2.62 2.81 0.16
CA GLY A 320 1.90 1.68 -0.43
C GLY A 320 2.82 0.71 -1.17
N GLY A 321 4.04 0.51 -0.65
CA GLY A 321 4.93 -0.55 -1.10
C GLY A 321 4.59 -1.91 -0.46
N PRO A 322 5.15 -3.03 -0.94
CA PRO A 322 5.03 -4.32 -0.28
C PRO A 322 5.85 -4.36 1.02
N SER A 323 5.45 -5.21 1.97
CA SER A 323 6.29 -5.57 3.11
C SER A 323 7.54 -6.34 2.69
N GLY A 324 8.53 -6.44 3.58
CA GLY A 324 9.77 -7.19 3.31
C GLY A 324 10.88 -6.34 2.72
N VAL A 325 10.72 -5.02 2.72
CA VAL A 325 11.78 -4.06 2.40
C VAL A 325 11.65 -2.80 3.25
N ALA A 326 12.78 -2.22 3.61
CA ALA A 326 12.94 -0.85 4.06
C ALA A 326 14.25 -0.31 3.48
N VAL A 327 14.33 1.01 3.37
CA VAL A 327 15.50 1.69 2.81
C VAL A 327 16.10 2.60 3.86
N VAL A 328 17.42 2.55 3.98
CA VAL A 328 18.21 3.52 4.71
C VAL A 328 18.98 4.36 3.70
N VAL A 329 18.83 5.66 3.79
CA VAL A 329 19.69 6.63 3.11
C VAL A 329 20.70 7.14 4.11
N LEU A 330 21.99 6.94 3.84
CA LEU A 330 23.08 7.44 4.67
C LEU A 330 23.45 8.86 4.27
N GLY A 331 23.81 9.68 5.27
CA GLY A 331 24.36 11.01 5.03
C GLY A 331 25.66 10.97 4.23
N GLU A 332 26.01 12.09 3.61
CA GLU A 332 27.19 12.21 2.75
C GLU A 332 28.48 11.77 3.47
N GLY A 333 29.30 10.96 2.77
CA GLY A 333 30.54 10.40 3.31
C GLY A 333 30.36 9.34 4.40
N ARG A 334 29.14 9.05 4.85
CA ARG A 334 28.92 8.09 5.95
C ARG A 334 28.82 6.67 5.44
N SER A 335 29.41 5.78 6.22
CA SER A 335 29.27 4.34 6.09
C SER A 335 28.80 3.75 7.40
N ILE A 336 28.03 2.68 7.31
CA ILE A 336 27.59 1.90 8.47
C ILE A 336 28.13 0.48 8.35
N VAL A 337 28.67 -0.02 9.45
CA VAL A 337 28.96 -1.44 9.62
C VAL A 337 28.01 -1.98 10.67
N PRO A 338 27.15 -2.94 10.32
CA PRO A 338 26.21 -3.53 11.27
C PRO A 338 26.97 -4.18 12.44
N PRO A 339 26.33 -4.34 13.61
CA PRO A 339 26.99 -4.91 14.81
C PRO A 339 27.31 -6.40 14.68
N TRP A 340 26.87 -7.04 13.60
CA TRP A 340 27.02 -8.48 13.34
C TRP A 340 28.03 -8.69 12.19
N PRO A 341 28.64 -9.89 12.04
CA PRO A 341 29.47 -10.19 10.88
C PRO A 341 28.73 -9.89 9.57
N LEU A 342 29.35 -9.12 8.67
CA LEU A 342 28.73 -8.53 7.47
C LEU A 342 27.95 -9.53 6.60
N ASP A 343 28.35 -10.81 6.60
CA ASP A 343 27.74 -11.86 5.78
C ASP A 343 26.50 -12.55 6.39
N LEU A 344 26.21 -12.37 7.68
CA LEU A 344 25.17 -13.14 8.38
C LEU A 344 23.90 -12.34 8.73
N ALA A 345 23.93 -11.00 8.69
CA ALA A 345 22.88 -10.20 9.34
C ALA A 345 22.18 -9.17 8.46
N LEU A 346 22.75 -8.77 7.33
CA LEU A 346 22.05 -7.93 6.36
C LEU A 346 21.66 -8.79 5.17
N ALA A 347 20.41 -8.67 4.74
CA ALA A 347 20.00 -9.27 3.48
C ALA A 347 20.90 -8.77 2.35
N ARG A 348 21.39 -9.70 1.52
CA ARG A 348 22.02 -9.31 0.27
C ARG A 348 20.96 -8.60 -0.59
N ASP A 349 21.35 -7.54 -1.30
CA ASP A 349 20.40 -6.78 -2.13
C ASP A 349 19.66 -7.69 -3.13
N GLU A 350 20.31 -8.76 -3.61
CA GLU A 350 19.73 -9.80 -4.46
C GLU A 350 18.49 -10.48 -3.85
N GLU A 351 18.45 -10.67 -2.53
CA GLU A 351 17.30 -11.26 -1.82
C GLU A 351 16.12 -10.29 -1.73
N LEU A 352 16.39 -8.99 -1.89
CA LEU A 352 15.41 -7.92 -1.73
C LEU A 352 14.86 -7.42 -3.07
N VAL A 353 15.34 -7.92 -4.20
CA VAL A 353 14.93 -7.45 -5.54
C VAL A 353 13.41 -7.42 -5.69
N VAL A 354 12.71 -8.47 -5.26
CA VAL A 354 11.25 -8.58 -5.40
C VAL A 354 10.51 -7.50 -4.59
N PRO A 355 10.64 -7.44 -3.24
CA PRO A 355 9.96 -6.41 -2.47
C PRO A 355 10.48 -4.98 -2.79
N ALA A 356 11.78 -4.82 -3.07
CA ALA A 356 12.35 -3.53 -3.43
C ALA A 356 11.81 -2.99 -4.76
N SER A 357 11.50 -3.86 -5.73
CA SER A 357 10.93 -3.45 -7.02
C SER A 357 9.54 -2.85 -6.84
N GLY A 358 8.70 -3.48 -6.02
CA GLY A 358 7.40 -2.93 -5.65
C GLY A 358 7.52 -1.62 -4.88
N PHE A 359 8.47 -1.53 -3.96
CA PHE A 359 8.71 -0.32 -3.17
C PHE A 359 9.21 0.85 -4.02
N ALA A 360 10.11 0.60 -4.97
CA ALA A 360 10.62 1.61 -5.90
C ALA A 360 9.48 2.23 -6.74
N GLU A 361 8.54 1.40 -7.21
CA GLU A 361 7.36 1.87 -7.93
C GLU A 361 6.42 2.68 -7.03
N ALA A 362 6.12 2.18 -5.82
CA ALA A 362 5.28 2.91 -4.85
C ALA A 362 5.89 4.28 -4.47
N LEU A 363 7.21 4.33 -4.30
CA LEU A 363 7.93 5.59 -4.10
C LEU A 363 7.75 6.52 -5.30
N ARG A 364 7.98 6.07 -6.54
CA ARG A 364 7.78 6.92 -7.72
C ARG A 364 6.36 7.47 -7.83
N GLU A 365 5.35 6.66 -7.54
CA GLU A 365 3.94 7.06 -7.62
C GLU A 365 3.55 8.12 -6.57
N ARG A 366 4.14 8.06 -5.35
CA ARG A 366 3.65 8.85 -4.21
C ARG A 366 4.63 9.84 -3.61
N TRP A 367 5.93 9.58 -3.73
CA TRP A 367 6.98 10.47 -3.23
C TRP A 367 7.02 11.76 -4.05
N ALA A 368 7.01 11.66 -5.38
CA ALA A 368 6.93 12.85 -6.25
C ALA A 368 5.62 13.63 -6.06
N ALA A 369 4.51 12.93 -5.79
CA ALA A 369 3.22 13.57 -5.52
C ALA A 369 3.21 14.38 -4.20
N SER A 370 4.16 14.14 -3.29
CA SER A 370 4.30 14.84 -2.01
C SER A 370 5.07 16.16 -2.08
N GLU A 371 5.67 16.50 -3.23
CA GLU A 371 6.30 17.82 -3.45
C GLU A 371 5.28 18.98 -3.45
N GLY A 372 3.99 18.66 -3.65
CA GLY A 372 2.86 19.59 -3.44
C GLY A 372 2.22 19.52 -2.05
N GLY A 373 2.86 18.85 -1.08
CA GLY A 373 2.26 18.31 0.15
C GLY A 373 1.55 19.30 1.09
N VAL A 374 0.75 18.73 2.00
CA VAL A 374 0.05 19.43 3.08
C VAL A 374 1.07 20.13 3.98
N ARG A 375 1.02 21.47 4.03
CA ARG A 375 1.82 22.27 4.96
C ARG A 375 1.46 21.89 6.40
N PRO A 376 2.43 21.83 7.34
CA PRO A 376 2.10 21.74 8.76
C PRO A 376 1.08 22.84 9.10
N LEU A 377 0.05 22.50 9.87
CA LEU A 377 -0.87 23.50 10.41
C LEU A 377 -0.02 24.53 11.18
N ALA A 378 0.00 25.76 10.66
CA ALA A 378 0.72 26.89 11.23
C ALA A 378 0.22 27.23 12.63
#